data_AF-A0A3T0KTI7-F1
#
_entry.id   AF-A0A3T0KTI7-F1
#
_cell.length_a   1.000
_cell.length_b   1.000
_cell.length_c   1.000
_cell.angle_alpha   90.00
_cell.angle_beta   90.00
_cell.angle_gamma   90.00
#
_symmetry.space_group_name_H-M   'P 1'
#
loop_
_entity.id
_entity.type
_entity.pdbx_description
1 polymer ?
#
loop_
_entity_poly.entity_id
_entity_poly.type
_entity_poly.pdbx_seq_one_letter_code
_entity_poly.pdbx_strand_id
1 'polypeptide(L)'
;MLTGNDLVSGTKVIDFYEVKAVTSNKLTLSKTPTGAIVTVYKVNVDGTNGQEYTLGTPGTNATEYSVAGKDLTFHTGVTNGTQFRVYYKVTTASDTKTIKVSSDAFGGTFRGVLKCLVVDEFTKDAFEADLVIPNAKFEDNFNLSLKI
;
A
#
# COMPACT_ATOMS: atom_id res chain seq x y z
N MET A 1 -11.93 -12.48 4.06
CA MET A 1 -11.52 -11.66 2.90
C MET A 1 -10.74 -12.58 1.99
N LEU A 2 -11.43 -13.25 1.08
CA LEU A 2 -10.80 -14.11 0.08
C LEU A 2 -10.59 -13.26 -1.16
N THR A 3 -9.37 -12.77 -1.37
CA THR A 3 -9.00 -12.11 -2.62
C THR A 3 -8.48 -13.19 -3.55
N GLY A 4 -9.38 -13.90 -4.24
CA GLY A 4 -9.06 -14.85 -5.32
C GLY A 4 -8.51 -14.15 -6.56
N ASN A 5 -7.77 -13.06 -6.37
CA ASN A 5 -7.20 -12.24 -7.41
C ASN A 5 -5.91 -12.87 -7.92
N ASP A 6 -5.75 -12.88 -9.24
CA ASP A 6 -4.51 -13.33 -9.86
C ASP A 6 -3.32 -12.45 -9.43
N LEU A 7 -2.19 -13.12 -9.21
CA LEU A 7 -0.90 -12.47 -9.03
C LEU A 7 -0.34 -12.08 -10.39
N VAL A 8 -0.45 -10.79 -10.74
CA VAL A 8 0.12 -10.30 -12.00
C VAL A 8 1.58 -9.92 -11.78
N SER A 9 2.48 -10.47 -12.61
CA SER A 9 3.87 -10.04 -12.65
C SER A 9 4.04 -8.86 -13.60
N GLY A 10 4.86 -7.89 -13.23
CA GLY A 10 5.25 -6.82 -14.13
C GLY A 10 5.97 -5.67 -13.42
N THR A 11 6.55 -4.77 -14.20
CA THR A 11 7.13 -3.54 -13.66
C THR A 11 6.02 -2.57 -13.23
N LYS A 12 6.23 -1.88 -12.11
CA LYS A 12 5.37 -0.81 -11.63
C LYS A 12 6.24 0.37 -11.20
N VAL A 13 5.74 1.57 -11.43
CA VAL A 13 6.32 2.78 -10.85
C VAL A 13 5.70 2.96 -9.48
N ILE A 14 6.52 2.96 -8.44
CA ILE A 14 6.09 3.13 -7.05
C ILE A 14 6.78 4.34 -6.42
N ASP A 15 6.14 4.94 -5.43
CA ASP A 15 6.79 5.93 -4.58
C ASP A 15 7.75 5.22 -3.62
N PHE A 16 8.95 5.79 -3.49
CA PHE A 16 10.00 5.31 -2.62
C PHE A 16 10.58 6.50 -1.85
N TYR A 17 11.04 6.24 -0.63
CA TYR A 17 11.80 7.24 0.10
C TYR A 17 12.95 6.57 0.83
N GLU A 18 14.00 7.33 1.04
CA GLU A 18 15.10 6.92 1.91
C GLU A 18 15.66 8.14 2.64
N VAL A 19 16.26 7.88 3.80
CA VAL A 19 17.06 8.86 4.54
C VAL A 19 18.52 8.48 4.37
N LYS A 20 19.33 9.41 3.86
CA LYS A 20 20.76 9.19 3.62
C LYS A 20 21.55 10.39 4.12
N ALA A 21 22.76 10.12 4.61
CA ALA A 21 23.72 11.16 4.98
C ALA A 21 24.54 11.59 3.77
N VAL A 22 24.88 12.87 3.73
CA VAL A 22 25.78 13.46 2.74
C VAL A 22 27.23 13.10 3.07
N THR A 23 28.01 12.77 2.03
CA THR A 23 29.47 12.65 2.06
C THR A 23 30.08 13.69 1.11
N SER A 24 30.97 14.51 1.62
CA SER A 24 31.36 15.82 1.07
C SER A 24 30.14 16.73 0.89
N ASN A 25 29.60 16.76 -0.32
CA ASN A 25 28.41 17.52 -0.71
C ASN A 25 27.47 16.65 -1.57
N LYS A 26 27.66 15.33 -1.52
CA LYS A 26 26.98 14.36 -2.37
C LYS A 26 26.21 13.33 -1.54
N LEU A 27 25.04 12.96 -2.03
CA LEU A 27 24.22 11.87 -1.51
C LEU A 27 23.88 10.94 -2.66
N THR A 28 24.15 9.65 -2.51
CA THR A 28 23.84 8.64 -3.52
C THR A 28 22.64 7.81 -3.07
N LEU A 29 21.58 7.82 -3.89
CA LEU A 29 20.37 7.03 -3.69
C LEU A 29 20.63 5.54 -3.95
N SER A 30 19.90 4.67 -3.24
CA SER A 30 20.01 3.22 -3.39
C SER A 30 19.43 2.73 -4.72
N LYS A 31 18.44 3.45 -5.25
CA LYS A 31 17.76 3.15 -6.52
C LYS A 31 17.81 4.35 -7.46
N THR A 32 17.81 4.10 -8.76
CA THR A 32 17.75 5.16 -9.77
C THR A 32 16.33 5.73 -9.81
N PRO A 33 16.16 7.04 -9.63
CA PRO A 33 14.86 7.69 -9.82
C PRO A 33 14.31 7.48 -11.22
N THR A 34 13.02 7.16 -11.29
CA THR A 34 12.24 7.16 -12.52
C THR A 34 11.52 8.51 -12.61
N GLY A 35 12.00 9.38 -13.49
CA GLY A 35 11.51 10.76 -13.60
C GLY A 35 12.17 11.70 -12.58
N ALA A 36 11.49 12.80 -12.27
CA ALA A 36 11.98 13.80 -11.33
C ALA A 36 11.93 13.31 -9.87
N ILE A 37 12.85 13.83 -9.05
CA ILE A 37 12.74 13.72 -7.59
C ILE A 37 11.46 14.46 -7.15
N VAL A 38 10.69 13.86 -6.24
CA VAL A 38 9.42 14.43 -5.77
C VAL A 38 9.68 15.55 -4.77
N THR A 39 10.42 15.26 -3.69
CA THR A 39 10.82 16.25 -2.68
C THR A 39 12.11 15.85 -1.97
N VAL A 40 12.83 16.84 -1.44
CA VAL A 40 14.07 16.66 -0.66
C VAL A 40 14.01 17.53 0.60
N TYR A 41 14.06 16.90 1.77
CA TYR A 41 14.05 17.60 3.05
C TYR A 41 15.33 17.31 3.83
N LYS A 42 15.94 18.35 4.40
CA LYS A 42 16.91 18.15 5.48
C LYS A 42 16.19 17.54 6.68
N VAL A 43 16.76 16.51 7.29
CA VAL A 43 16.19 15.86 8.47
C VAL A 43 16.63 16.60 9.73
N ASN A 44 15.68 16.92 10.60
CA ASN A 44 15.94 17.53 11.91
C ASN A 44 16.52 16.50 12.90
N VAL A 45 17.07 16.96 14.02
CA VAL A 45 17.64 16.09 15.07
C VAL A 45 16.59 15.12 15.65
N ASP A 46 15.33 15.52 15.68
CA ASP A 46 14.19 14.70 16.13
C ASP A 46 13.66 13.73 15.07
N GLY A 47 14.28 13.69 13.87
CA GLY A 47 13.88 12.83 12.76
C GLY A 47 12.73 13.37 11.89
N THR A 48 12.22 14.57 12.18
CA THR A 48 11.18 15.22 11.36
C THR A 48 11.74 15.84 10.07
N ASN A 49 10.86 16.18 9.13
CA ASN A 49 11.25 16.95 7.95
C ASN A 49 11.50 18.40 8.37
N GLY A 50 12.70 18.91 8.10
CA GLY A 50 13.07 20.30 8.25
C GLY A 50 12.93 21.07 6.94
N GLN A 51 13.95 21.87 6.62
CA GLN A 51 13.98 22.71 5.43
C GLN A 51 13.91 21.87 4.15
N GLU A 52 13.01 22.26 3.24
CA GLU A 52 12.94 21.72 1.88
C GLU A 52 14.04 22.31 1.01
N TYR A 53 14.65 21.46 0.18
CA TYR A 53 15.62 21.87 -0.83
C TYR A 53 14.98 21.74 -2.21
N THR A 54 15.26 22.71 -3.08
CA THR A 54 14.69 22.78 -4.43
C THR A 54 15.69 22.33 -5.49
N LEU A 55 15.19 21.77 -6.59
CA LEU A 55 16.05 21.38 -7.71
C LEU A 55 16.62 22.62 -8.41
N GLY A 56 17.94 22.68 -8.56
CA GLY A 56 18.67 23.67 -9.36
C GLY A 56 19.47 23.00 -10.48
N THR A 57 19.70 23.74 -11.57
CA THR A 57 20.45 23.24 -12.74
C THR A 57 21.52 24.25 -13.19
N PRO A 58 22.72 24.26 -12.58
CA PRO A 58 23.16 23.50 -11.39
C PRO A 58 22.57 24.06 -10.09
N GLY A 59 22.56 23.26 -9.01
CA GLY A 59 22.17 23.74 -7.68
C GLY A 59 23.30 24.54 -7.04
N THR A 60 23.23 25.86 -7.13
CA THR A 60 24.28 26.77 -6.64
C THR A 60 23.89 27.50 -5.39
N ASN A 61 22.58 27.60 -5.08
CA ASN A 61 22.12 28.25 -3.88
C ASN A 61 22.15 27.30 -2.67
N ALA A 62 22.22 27.87 -1.46
CA ALA A 62 22.39 27.10 -0.22
C ALA A 62 21.28 26.07 0.05
N THR A 63 20.08 26.28 -0.49
CA THR A 63 18.91 25.41 -0.38
C THR A 63 18.57 24.70 -1.69
N GLU A 64 19.54 24.59 -2.60
CA GLU A 64 19.37 23.88 -3.86
C GLU A 64 20.19 22.59 -3.92
N TYR A 65 19.74 21.68 -4.78
CA TYR A 65 20.49 20.49 -5.17
C TYR A 65 20.40 20.30 -6.68
N SER A 66 21.40 19.65 -7.27
CA SER A 66 21.30 19.07 -8.62
C SER A 66 21.21 17.54 -8.54
N VAL A 67 20.68 16.91 -9.58
CA VAL A 67 20.55 15.45 -9.66
C VAL A 67 21.16 14.92 -10.96
N ALA A 68 21.97 13.87 -10.84
CA ALA A 68 22.52 13.13 -11.98
C ALA A 68 22.49 11.63 -11.68
N GLY A 69 21.62 10.88 -12.37
CA GLY A 69 21.42 9.46 -12.09
C GLY A 69 20.91 9.24 -10.67
N LYS A 70 21.72 8.59 -9.82
CA LYS A 70 21.42 8.34 -8.40
C LYS A 70 21.93 9.43 -7.47
N ASP A 71 22.70 10.36 -8.00
CA ASP A 71 23.49 11.26 -7.19
C ASP A 71 22.83 12.61 -7.08
N LEU A 72 22.56 13.03 -5.84
CA LEU A 72 22.18 14.37 -5.50
C LEU A 72 23.43 15.12 -5.04
N THR A 73 23.68 16.27 -5.65
CA THR A 73 24.78 17.16 -5.28
C THR A 73 24.21 18.43 -4.68
N PHE A 74 24.60 18.73 -3.44
CA PHE A 74 24.18 19.90 -2.70
C PHE A 74 25.25 20.99 -2.74
N HIS A 75 24.86 22.20 -2.35
CA HIS A 75 25.79 23.31 -2.12
C HIS A 75 26.88 22.93 -1.10
N THR A 76 28.09 23.46 -1.28
CA THR A 76 29.29 23.15 -0.45
C THR A 76 29.15 23.51 1.03
N GLY A 77 28.17 24.34 1.38
CA GLY A 77 27.81 24.66 2.76
C GLY A 77 27.10 23.51 3.51
N VAL A 78 26.64 22.47 2.81
CA VAL A 78 26.08 21.27 3.46
C VAL A 78 27.23 20.41 3.98
N THR A 79 27.26 20.18 5.29
CA THR A 79 28.34 19.43 5.94
C THR A 79 28.14 17.92 5.84
N ASN A 80 29.26 17.18 5.90
CA ASN A 80 29.25 15.72 6.05
C ASN A 80 28.35 15.27 7.19
N GLY A 81 27.62 14.17 6.97
CA GLY A 81 26.71 13.62 7.96
C GLY A 81 25.33 14.29 7.99
N THR A 82 25.12 15.41 7.29
CA THR A 82 23.78 16.00 7.15
C THR A 82 22.86 14.97 6.49
N GLN A 83 21.75 14.66 7.15
CA GLN A 83 20.78 13.71 6.65
C GLN A 83 19.72 14.42 5.80
N PHE A 84 19.39 13.81 4.67
CA PHE A 84 18.27 14.20 3.83
C PHE A 84 17.31 13.04 3.66
N ARG A 85 16.02 13.36 3.72
CA ARG A 85 14.93 12.49 3.30
C ARG A 85 14.56 12.85 1.86
N VAL A 86 14.67 11.88 0.96
CA VAL A 86 14.42 12.07 -0.47
C VAL A 86 13.25 11.19 -0.86
N TYR A 87 12.20 11.80 -1.40
CA TYR A 87 11.04 11.11 -1.98
C TYR A 87 11.17 11.10 -3.49
N TYR A 88 11.04 9.94 -4.10
CA TYR A 88 11.19 9.77 -5.54
C TYR A 88 10.51 8.50 -6.02
N LYS A 89 10.27 8.40 -7.33
CA LYS A 89 9.66 7.21 -7.91
C LYS A 89 10.71 6.23 -8.38
N VAL A 90 10.43 4.94 -8.26
CA VAL A 90 11.28 3.86 -8.80
C VAL A 90 10.46 2.89 -9.61
N THR A 91 11.07 2.35 -10.66
CA THR A 91 10.49 1.23 -11.41
C THR A 91 10.92 -0.07 -10.74
N THR A 92 9.95 -0.89 -10.34
CA THR A 92 10.20 -2.21 -9.76
C THR A 92 10.72 -3.20 -10.81
N ALA A 93 11.28 -4.32 -10.35
CA ALA A 93 11.71 -5.39 -11.26
C ALA A 93 10.52 -6.04 -11.98
N SER A 94 10.76 -6.65 -13.14
CA SER A 94 9.71 -7.23 -14.00
C SER A 94 9.00 -8.44 -13.38
N ASP A 95 9.61 -9.08 -12.39
CA ASP A 95 9.06 -10.20 -11.64
C ASP A 95 8.26 -9.78 -10.39
N THR A 96 8.13 -8.47 -10.14
CA THR A 96 7.33 -7.93 -9.03
C THR A 96 5.88 -8.37 -9.17
N LYS A 97 5.34 -8.97 -8.09
CA LYS A 97 3.96 -9.45 -8.04
C LYS A 97 3.07 -8.34 -7.51
N THR A 98 2.02 -8.01 -8.26
CA THR A 98 0.98 -7.08 -7.84
C THR A 98 -0.30 -7.87 -7.55
N ILE A 99 -0.87 -7.67 -6.36
CA ILE A 99 -2.24 -8.06 -6.05
C ILE A 99 -3.08 -6.80 -6.13
N LYS A 100 -4.06 -6.76 -7.04
CA LYS A 100 -5.07 -5.71 -7.05
C LYS A 100 -6.33 -6.29 -6.42
N VAL A 101 -6.74 -5.76 -5.26
CA VAL A 101 -8.07 -6.03 -4.72
C VAL A 101 -9.07 -5.30 -5.61
N SER A 102 -9.76 -6.04 -6.47
CA SER A 102 -10.70 -5.51 -7.45
C SER A 102 -12.14 -5.45 -6.95
N SER A 103 -12.40 -5.96 -5.74
CA SER A 103 -13.71 -5.97 -5.11
C SER A 103 -13.80 -4.83 -4.08
N ASP A 104 -14.82 -4.00 -4.19
CA ASP A 104 -15.31 -3.09 -3.15
C ASP A 104 -16.30 -3.78 -2.20
N ALA A 105 -16.62 -5.05 -2.45
CA ALA A 105 -17.39 -5.89 -1.54
C ALA A 105 -16.50 -6.39 -0.39
N PHE A 106 -16.22 -5.50 0.56
CA PHE A 106 -15.98 -5.94 1.92
C PHE A 106 -17.20 -6.77 2.33
N GLY A 107 -16.99 -8.02 2.74
CA GLY A 107 -18.09 -8.91 3.10
C GLY A 107 -18.94 -8.25 4.18
N GLY A 108 -20.06 -7.66 3.77
CA GLY A 108 -21.05 -7.13 4.70
C GLY A 108 -21.53 -8.26 5.59
N THR A 109 -21.83 -7.97 6.84
CA THR A 109 -22.59 -8.89 7.69
C THR A 109 -24.02 -8.91 7.14
N PHE A 110 -24.39 -10.00 6.47
CA PHE A 110 -25.75 -10.17 5.95
C PHE A 110 -26.61 -10.90 6.97
N ARG A 111 -27.90 -10.58 7.06
CA ARG A 111 -28.87 -11.39 7.80
C ARG A 111 -29.39 -12.49 6.88
N GLY A 112 -29.05 -13.75 7.18
CA GLY A 112 -29.60 -14.91 6.48
C GLY A 112 -30.96 -15.28 7.05
N VAL A 113 -31.96 -15.46 6.20
CA VAL A 113 -33.29 -15.98 6.58
C VAL A 113 -33.64 -17.12 5.63
N LEU A 114 -33.75 -18.34 6.14
CA LEU A 114 -34.21 -19.50 5.39
C LEU A 114 -35.62 -19.83 5.82
N LYS A 115 -36.55 -19.87 4.87
CA LYS A 115 -37.91 -20.34 5.12
C LYS A 115 -37.95 -21.86 5.03
N CYS A 116 -38.49 -22.52 6.03
CA CYS A 116 -38.73 -23.96 6.02
C CYS A 116 -40.17 -24.28 6.43
N LEU A 117 -40.62 -25.48 6.07
CA LEU A 117 -41.89 -26.03 6.48
C LEU A 117 -41.62 -27.07 7.57
N VAL A 118 -42.24 -26.91 8.72
CA VAL A 118 -42.21 -27.89 9.81
C VAL A 118 -43.53 -28.64 9.78
N VAL A 119 -43.46 -29.96 9.68
CA VAL A 119 -44.65 -30.82 9.61
C VAL A 119 -44.74 -31.61 10.90
N ASP A 120 -45.89 -31.55 11.57
CA ASP A 120 -46.19 -32.44 12.70
C ASP A 120 -46.36 -33.86 12.17
N GLU A 121 -45.55 -34.80 12.65
CA GLU A 121 -45.56 -36.16 12.13
C GLU A 121 -46.80 -36.97 12.56
N PHE A 122 -47.49 -36.57 13.63
CA PHE A 122 -48.70 -37.23 14.12
C PHE A 122 -49.96 -36.67 13.46
N THR A 123 -50.10 -35.34 13.37
CA THR A 123 -51.31 -34.71 12.81
C THR A 123 -51.23 -34.42 11.31
N LYS A 124 -50.02 -34.40 10.75
CA LYS A 124 -49.72 -33.99 9.36
C LYS A 124 -49.97 -32.52 9.05
N ASP A 125 -50.17 -31.70 10.07
CA ASP A 125 -50.28 -30.25 9.90
C ASP A 125 -48.91 -29.65 9.56
N ALA A 126 -48.93 -28.61 8.71
CA ALA A 126 -47.73 -27.95 8.23
C ALA A 126 -47.68 -26.49 8.71
N PHE A 127 -46.51 -26.08 9.21
CA PHE A 127 -46.25 -24.76 9.76
C PHE A 127 -45.07 -24.10 9.05
N GLU A 128 -45.21 -22.83 8.71
CA GLU A 128 -44.08 -22.05 8.21
C GLU A 128 -43.16 -21.67 9.37
N ALA A 129 -41.86 -21.88 9.19
CA ALA A 129 -40.82 -21.49 10.14
C ALA A 129 -39.67 -20.77 9.43
N ASP A 130 -39.04 -19.85 10.14
CA ASP A 130 -37.85 -19.12 9.67
C ASP A 130 -36.63 -19.54 10.49
N LEU A 131 -35.58 -20.02 9.81
CA LEU A 131 -34.25 -20.16 10.38
C LEU A 131 -33.46 -18.86 10.13
N VAL A 132 -33.24 -18.09 11.20
CA VAL A 132 -32.57 -16.79 11.14
C VAL A 132 -31.12 -16.90 11.60
N ILE A 133 -30.19 -16.44 10.76
CA ILE A 133 -28.76 -16.33 11.06
C ILE A 133 -28.38 -14.85 11.03
N PRO A 134 -28.23 -14.18 12.21
CA PRO A 134 -28.14 -12.72 12.31
C PRO A 134 -26.92 -12.09 11.62
N ASN A 135 -25.76 -12.77 11.66
CA ASN A 135 -24.50 -12.32 11.06
C ASN A 135 -23.97 -13.41 10.12
N ALA A 136 -24.75 -13.74 9.11
CA ALA A 136 -24.40 -14.76 8.14
C ALA A 136 -23.25 -14.28 7.26
N LYS A 137 -22.17 -15.05 7.24
CA LYS A 137 -21.04 -14.92 6.32
C LYS A 137 -20.73 -16.28 5.71
N PHE A 138 -21.58 -16.70 4.77
CA PHE A 138 -21.36 -17.93 4.02
C PHE A 138 -20.27 -17.66 2.97
N GLU A 139 -19.11 -18.30 3.09
CA GLU A 139 -18.01 -18.26 2.11
C GLU A 139 -17.82 -19.67 1.50
N ASP A 140 -17.35 -19.71 0.25
CA ASP A 140 -16.99 -20.90 -0.53
C ASP A 140 -18.09 -21.98 -0.66
N ASN A 141 -18.04 -23.05 0.15
CA ASN A 141 -18.89 -24.25 0.06
C ASN A 141 -19.72 -24.46 1.35
N PHE A 142 -20.73 -23.61 1.59
CA PHE A 142 -21.62 -23.78 2.74
C PHE A 142 -22.54 -25.00 2.57
N ASN A 143 -22.49 -25.94 3.52
CA ASN A 143 -23.38 -27.09 3.59
C ASN A 143 -24.18 -27.06 4.90
N LEU A 144 -25.51 -27.01 4.78
CA LEU A 144 -26.43 -27.18 5.91
C LEU A 144 -26.87 -28.65 5.96
N SER A 145 -26.29 -29.42 6.89
CA SER A 145 -26.61 -30.83 7.07
C SER A 145 -27.45 -31.03 8.33
N LEU A 146 -28.72 -31.41 8.16
CA LEU A 146 -29.60 -31.81 9.24
C LEU A 146 -29.56 -33.34 9.32
N LYS A 147 -29.01 -33.88 10.41
CA LYS A 147 -29.06 -35.31 10.69
C LYS A 147 -30.26 -35.59 11.59
N ILE A 148 -31.01 -36.62 11.23
CA ILE A 148 -32.08 -37.22 12.02
C ILE A 148 -31.45 -38.27 12.93
#